data_AF-A0A6B3MGX4-F1
#
_entry.id   AF-A0A6B3MGX4-F1
#
_cell.length_a   1.000
_cell.length_b   1.000
_cell.length_c   1.000
_cell.angle_alpha   90.00
_cell.angle_beta   90.00
_cell.angle_gamma   90.00
#
_symmetry.space_group_name_H-M   'P 1'
#
loop_
_entity.id
_entity.type
_entity.pdbx_description
1 polymer ?
#
loop_
_entity_poly.entity_id
_entity_poly.type
_entity_poly.pdbx_seq_one_letter_code
_entity_poly.pdbx_strand_id
1 'polypeptide(L)'
;MAKKKILEVRNVKLSILESLPLQLSITAFGSVPTTRWEDAELIPYVYIQPPPDGIYDYDFVAKPPTQTVPQVITPIVANRLEPLPDSLEGVGFKGVRIHASLNSKVALLGQGSGQTIVVKGILTDEGIECQALRSETNELYTLVGDLKGLQVGDKVCVAGTIAEFSFCQQGQTIVISWIGKYPPKA
;
A
#
# COMPACT_ATOMS: atom_id res chain seq x y z
N MET A 1 18.09 1.24 -24.54
CA MET A 1 16.76 1.87 -24.70
C MET A 1 16.51 2.78 -23.50
N ALA A 2 16.05 4.01 -23.74
CA ALA A 2 15.64 4.92 -22.67
C ALA A 2 14.33 4.42 -22.03
N LYS A 3 14.21 4.58 -20.71
CA LYS A 3 12.94 4.31 -20.02
C LYS A 3 11.90 5.35 -20.42
N LYS A 4 10.63 4.95 -20.45
CA LYS A 4 9.49 5.82 -20.71
C LYS A 4 8.47 5.69 -19.58
N LYS A 5 7.70 6.75 -19.33
CA LYS A 5 6.58 6.68 -18.39
C LYS A 5 5.63 5.57 -18.80
N ILE A 6 5.12 4.84 -17.82
CA ILE A 6 4.08 3.83 -18.05
C ILE A 6 2.77 4.52 -18.45
N LEU A 7 1.77 3.74 -18.88
CA LEU A 7 0.49 4.28 -19.35
C LEU A 7 -0.24 5.04 -18.23
N GLU A 8 -0.52 4.33 -17.14
CA GLU A 8 -1.28 4.84 -15.99
C GLU A 8 -0.81 4.20 -14.68
N VAL A 9 -0.94 4.95 -13.58
CA VAL A 9 -0.83 4.41 -12.22
C VAL A 9 -2.23 4.06 -11.73
N ARG A 10 -2.39 2.82 -11.26
CA ARG A 10 -3.65 2.30 -10.71
C ARG A 10 -3.70 2.43 -9.21
N ASN A 11 -2.64 2.02 -8.53
CA ASN A 11 -2.56 2.07 -7.08
C ASN A 11 -1.14 2.34 -6.59
N VAL A 12 -1.03 2.91 -5.39
CA VAL A 12 0.24 3.20 -4.73
C VAL A 12 0.10 2.81 -3.28
N LYS A 13 0.97 1.91 -2.82
CA LYS A 13 1.08 1.50 -1.42
C LYS A 13 2.33 2.12 -0.82
N LEU A 14 2.15 2.79 0.30
CA LEU A 14 3.22 3.32 1.14
C LEU A 14 3.25 2.55 2.46
N SER A 15 4.42 2.17 2.91
CA SER A 15 4.60 1.50 4.20
C SER A 15 5.98 1.84 4.78
N ILE A 16 6.06 1.93 6.10
CA ILE A 16 7.36 2.01 6.80
C ILE A 16 7.78 0.59 7.13
N LEU A 17 9.02 0.25 6.82
CA LEU A 17 9.66 -1.00 7.22
C LEU A 17 10.48 -0.75 8.48
N GLU A 18 10.21 -1.56 9.50
CA GLU A 18 10.92 -1.56 10.77
C GLU A 18 12.27 -2.28 10.60
N SER A 19 13.21 -1.61 9.93
CA SER A 19 14.61 -2.02 9.81
C SER A 19 15.53 -1.05 10.58
N LEU A 20 16.80 -1.42 10.74
CA LEU A 20 17.85 -0.55 11.29
C LEU A 20 18.84 -0.22 10.16
N PRO A 21 18.70 0.94 9.46
CA PRO A 21 17.80 2.08 9.69
C PRO A 21 16.38 1.88 9.14
N LEU A 22 15.40 2.68 9.60
CA LEU A 22 14.02 2.64 9.13
C LEU A 22 13.93 2.98 7.63
N GLN A 23 13.11 2.24 6.88
CA GLN A 23 12.98 2.42 5.43
C GLN A 23 11.54 2.73 5.04
N LEU A 24 11.35 3.64 4.10
CA LEU A 24 10.09 3.84 3.40
C LEU A 24 10.01 2.89 2.20
N SER A 25 9.00 2.03 2.18
CA SER A 25 8.65 1.20 1.02
C SER A 25 7.56 1.85 0.20
N ILE A 26 7.87 2.13 -1.06
CA ILE A 26 6.97 2.68 -2.05
C ILE A 26 6.71 1.60 -3.10
N THR A 27 5.48 1.10 -3.18
CA THR A 27 5.08 0.12 -4.20
C THR A 27 4.00 0.72 -5.09
N ALA A 28 4.30 0.92 -6.37
CA ALA A 28 3.35 1.43 -7.35
C ALA A 28 2.89 0.31 -8.29
N PHE A 29 1.59 0.24 -8.49
CA PHE A 29 0.91 -0.66 -9.42
C PHE A 29 0.36 0.18 -10.56
N GLY A 30 0.70 -0.18 -11.78
CA GLY A 30 0.28 0.53 -12.98
C GLY A 30 -0.02 -0.38 -14.13
N SER A 31 -0.17 0.20 -15.31
CA SER A 31 -0.35 -0.54 -16.55
C SER A 31 0.49 0.04 -17.68
N VAL A 32 0.83 -0.82 -18.64
CA VAL A 32 1.58 -0.49 -19.85
C VAL A 32 0.73 -0.83 -21.08
N PRO A 33 0.93 -0.14 -22.22
CA PRO A 33 0.08 -0.31 -23.39
C PRO A 33 0.30 -1.65 -24.12
N THR A 34 1.39 -2.36 -23.83
CA THR A 34 1.76 -3.62 -24.49
C THR A 34 2.41 -4.59 -23.49
N THR A 35 2.54 -5.85 -23.88
CA THR A 35 3.32 -6.84 -23.13
C THR A 35 4.83 -6.56 -23.19
N ARG A 36 5.61 -7.25 -22.35
CA ARG A 36 7.09 -7.29 -22.39
C ARG A 36 7.79 -5.96 -22.08
N TRP A 37 7.15 -5.07 -21.30
CA TRP A 37 7.86 -3.97 -20.65
C TRP A 37 8.68 -4.51 -19.49
N GLU A 38 9.89 -4.01 -19.32
CA GLU A 38 10.87 -4.49 -18.33
C GLU A 38 11.51 -3.33 -17.56
N ASP A 39 12.28 -3.64 -16.51
CA ASP A 39 13.02 -2.66 -15.69
C ASP A 39 12.18 -1.49 -15.17
N ALA A 40 11.00 -1.82 -14.65
CA ALA A 40 10.09 -0.87 -14.04
C ALA A 40 10.73 -0.23 -12.79
N GLU A 41 10.67 1.08 -12.70
CA GLU A 41 11.31 1.85 -11.64
C GLU A 41 10.50 3.11 -11.32
N LEU A 42 10.58 3.52 -10.05
CA LEU A 42 10.17 4.83 -9.59
C LEU A 42 11.40 5.74 -9.53
N ILE A 43 11.40 6.82 -10.32
CA ILE A 43 12.48 7.80 -10.34
C ILE A 43 12.03 9.04 -9.54
N PRO A 44 12.70 9.40 -8.44
CA PRO A 44 12.34 10.58 -7.67
C PRO A 44 12.60 11.86 -8.45
N TYR A 45 11.74 12.84 -8.27
CA TYR A 45 12.05 14.21 -8.67
C TYR A 45 13.14 14.77 -7.75
N VAL A 46 14.14 15.42 -8.35
CA VAL A 46 15.20 16.12 -7.61
C VAL A 46 14.73 17.53 -7.33
N TYR A 47 14.58 17.86 -6.05
CA TYR A 47 14.21 19.20 -5.62
C TYR A 47 15.41 19.94 -5.03
N ILE A 48 15.47 21.24 -5.28
CA ILE A 48 16.40 22.14 -4.59
C ILE A 48 15.92 22.43 -3.17
N GLN A 49 14.60 22.53 -2.98
CA GLN A 49 13.94 22.72 -1.68
C GLN A 49 12.85 21.67 -1.49
N PRO A 50 12.66 21.13 -0.27
CA PRO A 50 11.58 20.19 0.01
C PRO A 50 10.21 20.73 -0.44
N PRO A 51 9.33 19.89 -1.02
CA PRO A 51 7.99 20.30 -1.39
C PRO A 51 7.21 20.86 -0.19
N PRO A 52 6.59 22.05 -0.29
CA PRO A 52 5.89 22.67 0.83
C PRO A 52 4.63 21.89 1.25
N ASP A 53 4.05 21.09 0.35
CA ASP A 53 2.93 20.21 0.66
C ASP A 53 3.35 18.92 1.38
N GLY A 54 4.65 18.62 1.40
CA GLY A 54 5.19 17.39 1.98
C GLY A 54 5.01 16.16 1.10
N ILE A 55 4.60 16.32 -0.17
CA ILE A 55 4.33 15.23 -1.10
C ILE A 55 5.46 15.19 -2.13
N TYR A 56 6.21 14.09 -2.13
CA TYR A 56 7.36 13.92 -3.03
C TYR A 56 6.94 13.27 -4.34
N ASP A 57 7.30 13.86 -5.47
CA ASP A 57 6.94 13.34 -6.79
C ASP A 57 7.94 12.26 -7.27
N TYR A 58 7.39 11.24 -7.93
CA TYR A 58 8.14 10.18 -8.59
C TYR A 58 7.57 9.92 -9.98
N ASP A 59 8.44 9.66 -10.94
CA ASP A 59 8.07 9.15 -12.26
C ASP A 59 8.06 7.62 -12.28
N PHE A 60 6.93 7.03 -12.66
CA PHE A 60 6.84 5.59 -12.88
C PHE A 60 7.19 5.27 -14.33
N VAL A 61 8.40 4.74 -14.52
CA VAL A 61 8.95 4.45 -15.84
C VAL A 61 9.33 2.99 -16.00
N ALA A 62 9.38 2.52 -17.25
CA ALA A 62 9.85 1.19 -17.61
C ALA A 62 10.49 1.22 -19.01
N LYS A 63 11.25 0.18 -19.36
CA LYS A 63 11.81 0.01 -20.70
C LYS A 63 10.72 -0.58 -21.61
N PRO A 64 10.36 0.08 -22.72
CA PRO A 64 9.44 -0.48 -23.69
C PRO A 64 10.09 -1.67 -24.43
N PRO A 65 9.28 -2.62 -24.92
CA PRO A 65 9.77 -3.73 -25.72
C PRO A 65 10.45 -3.23 -27.00
N THR A 66 11.54 -3.88 -27.39
CA THR A 66 12.28 -3.57 -28.63
C THR A 66 11.63 -4.15 -29.87
N GLN A 67 10.84 -5.22 -29.70
CA GLN A 67 10.13 -5.90 -30.78
C GLN A 67 8.68 -5.43 -30.86
N THR A 68 8.08 -5.58 -32.04
CA THR A 68 6.64 -5.40 -32.22
C THR A 68 5.90 -6.45 -31.39
N VAL A 69 5.06 -5.97 -30.48
CA VAL A 69 4.25 -6.79 -29.59
C VAL A 69 2.77 -6.40 -29.71
N PRO A 70 1.84 -7.31 -29.40
CA PRO A 70 0.41 -6.99 -29.35
C PRO A 70 0.09 -5.83 -28.40
N GLN A 71 -0.86 -4.98 -28.79
CA GLN A 71 -1.39 -3.90 -27.95
C GLN A 71 -2.39 -4.44 -26.95
N VAL A 72 -1.87 -4.95 -25.84
CA VAL A 72 -2.65 -5.49 -24.74
C VAL A 72 -2.23 -4.76 -23.46
N ILE A 73 -3.18 -4.11 -22.80
CA ILE A 73 -2.92 -3.42 -21.53
C ILE A 73 -2.50 -4.46 -20.49
N THR A 74 -1.26 -4.35 -20.01
CA THR A 74 -0.67 -5.35 -19.10
C THR A 74 -0.30 -4.68 -17.77
N PRO A 75 -0.52 -5.32 -16.61
CA PRO A 75 -0.10 -4.76 -15.33
C PRO A 75 1.42 -4.71 -15.20
N ILE A 76 1.92 -3.70 -14.48
CA ILE A 76 3.34 -3.56 -14.13
C ILE A 76 3.49 -3.04 -12.70
N VAL A 77 4.53 -3.47 -12.01
CA VAL A 77 4.79 -3.09 -10.61
C VAL A 77 6.21 -2.58 -10.49
N ALA A 78 6.39 -1.49 -9.76
CA ALA A 78 7.69 -1.02 -9.32
C ALA A 78 7.69 -0.87 -7.79
N ASN A 79 8.80 -1.28 -7.18
CA ASN A 79 9.07 -1.08 -5.77
C ASN A 79 10.33 -0.22 -5.62
N ARG A 80 10.32 0.71 -4.67
CA ARG A 80 11.48 1.48 -4.25
C ARG A 80 11.52 1.54 -2.73
N LEU A 81 12.71 1.27 -2.20
CA LEU A 81 13.03 1.45 -0.79
C LEU A 81 13.88 2.71 -0.67
N GLU A 82 13.45 3.63 0.17
CA GLU A 82 14.21 4.82 0.54
C GLU A 82 14.54 4.73 2.03
N PRO A 83 15.74 5.15 2.47
CA PRO A 83 15.93 5.45 3.87
C PRO A 83 14.91 6.52 4.27
N LEU A 84 14.22 6.29 5.37
CA LEU A 84 13.29 7.28 5.89
C LEU A 84 14.15 8.50 6.23
N PRO A 85 13.92 9.69 5.63
CA PRO A 85 14.77 10.83 5.90
C PRO A 85 14.70 11.12 7.40
N ASP A 86 15.86 11.33 8.05
CA ASP A 86 15.99 11.70 9.47
C ASP A 86 15.07 12.89 9.86
N SER A 87 14.62 13.61 8.84
CA SER A 87 13.72 14.75 8.84
C SER A 87 12.23 14.46 9.15
N LEU A 88 11.82 13.22 9.47
CA LEU A 88 10.48 13.00 10.04
C LEU A 88 10.26 13.78 11.34
N GLU A 89 11.34 14.15 12.03
CA GLU A 89 11.33 15.21 13.04
C GLU A 89 11.48 16.59 12.35
N GLY A 90 10.38 17.11 11.80
CA GLY A 90 10.24 18.54 11.47
C GLY A 90 10.13 18.93 10.00
N VAL A 91 10.43 18.05 9.05
CA VAL A 91 10.14 18.26 7.62
C VAL A 91 8.95 17.37 7.28
N GLY A 92 7.76 17.96 7.23
CA GLY A 92 6.49 17.24 7.15
C GLY A 92 6.30 16.41 5.88
N PHE A 93 7.02 15.29 5.74
CA PHE A 93 6.76 14.26 4.75
C PHE A 93 5.36 13.70 5.01
N LYS A 94 4.47 13.89 4.05
CA LYS A 94 3.10 13.40 4.11
C LYS A 94 2.84 12.26 3.16
N GLY A 95 3.65 12.08 2.12
CA GLY A 95 3.43 11.03 1.14
C GLY A 95 4.18 11.21 -0.16
N VAL A 96 3.73 10.49 -1.18
CA VAL A 96 4.30 10.51 -2.53
C VAL A 96 3.23 10.72 -3.59
N ARG A 97 3.62 11.32 -4.71
CA ARG A 97 2.80 11.45 -5.91
C ARG A 97 3.50 10.74 -7.05
N ILE A 98 2.89 9.69 -7.57
CA ILE A 98 3.45 8.90 -8.67
C ILE A 98 2.84 9.40 -9.99
N HIS A 99 3.68 9.79 -10.93
CA HIS A 99 3.29 10.27 -12.26
C HIS A 99 3.47 9.19 -13.32
N ALA A 100 2.44 9.00 -14.13
CA ALA A 100 2.45 8.21 -15.35
C ALA A 100 2.10 9.12 -16.55
N SER A 101 1.92 8.52 -17.73
CA SER A 101 1.64 9.27 -18.95
C SER A 101 0.23 9.88 -18.98
N LEU A 102 -0.77 9.15 -18.45
CA LEU A 102 -2.17 9.57 -18.47
C LEU A 102 -2.67 10.18 -17.16
N ASN A 103 -2.02 9.87 -16.04
CA ASN A 103 -2.48 10.32 -14.72
C ASN A 103 -1.33 10.46 -13.72
N SER A 104 -1.67 10.98 -12.54
CA SER A 104 -0.85 10.88 -11.34
C SER A 104 -1.71 10.43 -10.16
N LYS A 105 -1.09 9.74 -9.20
CA LYS A 105 -1.79 9.29 -7.98
C LYS A 105 -0.99 9.64 -6.74
N VAL A 106 -1.65 10.28 -5.78
CA VAL A 106 -1.08 10.59 -4.47
C VAL A 106 -1.38 9.43 -3.51
N ALA A 107 -0.36 9.00 -2.76
CA ALA A 107 -0.52 8.18 -1.58
C ALA A 107 0.06 8.94 -0.39
N LEU A 108 -0.71 9.02 0.70
CA LEU A 108 -0.26 9.64 1.93
C LEU A 108 0.18 8.58 2.93
N LEU A 109 1.24 8.85 3.66
CA LEU A 109 1.72 8.04 4.76
C LEU A 109 0.64 8.05 5.86
N GLY A 110 0.17 6.87 6.27
CA GLY A 110 -0.93 6.72 7.23
C GLY A 110 -2.34 6.82 6.65
N GLN A 111 -2.51 7.15 5.36
CA GLN A 111 -3.77 6.95 4.64
C GLN A 111 -3.57 5.86 3.59
N GLY A 112 -3.77 4.60 4.01
CA GLY A 112 -3.77 3.48 3.07
C GLY A 112 -4.85 3.68 2.01
N SER A 113 -4.56 3.29 0.77
CA SER A 113 -5.46 3.41 -0.38
C SER A 113 -6.71 2.51 -0.31
N GLY A 114 -6.98 1.88 0.82
CA GLY A 114 -8.20 1.12 1.10
C GLY A 114 -8.95 1.84 2.23
N GLN A 115 -10.28 1.73 2.24
CA GLN A 115 -11.09 2.34 3.29
C GLN A 115 -10.56 1.88 4.65
N THR A 116 -9.95 2.80 5.41
CA THR A 116 -9.51 2.52 6.77
C THR A 116 -10.76 2.35 7.62
N ILE A 117 -10.92 1.17 8.20
CA ILE A 117 -12.05 0.86 9.05
C ILE A 117 -11.57 0.51 10.45
N VAL A 118 -12.40 0.84 11.43
CA VAL A 118 -12.25 0.38 12.81
C VAL A 118 -13.42 -0.55 13.08
N VAL A 119 -13.14 -1.84 13.23
CA VAL A 119 -14.15 -2.87 13.49
C VAL A 119 -14.00 -3.34 14.92
N LYS A 120 -15.09 -3.31 15.67
CA LYS A 120 -15.20 -3.94 16.97
C LYS A 120 -15.84 -5.30 16.80
N GLY A 121 -15.26 -6.32 17.42
CA GLY A 121 -15.71 -7.68 17.24
C GLY A 121 -15.06 -8.68 18.19
N ILE A 122 -15.33 -9.95 17.91
CA ILE A 122 -14.76 -11.10 18.62
C ILE A 122 -13.94 -11.90 17.62
N LEU A 123 -12.72 -12.31 18.00
CA LEU A 123 -11.92 -13.23 17.19
C LEU A 123 -12.59 -14.61 17.18
N THR A 124 -12.84 -15.18 16.00
CA THR A 124 -13.52 -16.47 15.85
C THR A 124 -12.67 -17.48 15.08
N ASP A 125 -12.97 -18.77 15.22
CA ASP A 125 -12.33 -19.87 14.48
C ASP A 125 -12.97 -20.14 13.11
N GLU A 126 -13.78 -19.20 12.62
CA GLU A 126 -14.53 -19.33 11.36
C GLU A 126 -13.68 -19.12 10.10
N GLY A 127 -12.49 -18.53 10.28
CA GLY A 127 -11.55 -18.30 9.21
C GLY A 127 -10.65 -19.52 9.01
N ILE A 128 -10.64 -20.06 7.79
CA ILE A 128 -9.85 -21.25 7.46
C ILE A 128 -8.40 -20.87 7.17
N GLU A 129 -8.20 -19.83 6.35
CA GLU A 129 -6.86 -19.40 5.92
C GLU A 129 -6.25 -18.35 6.86
N CYS A 130 -7.10 -17.49 7.42
CA CYS A 130 -6.71 -16.33 8.21
C CYS A 130 -7.58 -16.24 9.46
N GLN A 131 -7.06 -15.63 10.51
CA GLN A 131 -7.83 -15.40 11.72
C GLN A 131 -9.09 -14.58 11.40
N ALA A 132 -10.26 -15.11 11.77
CA ALA A 132 -11.53 -14.42 11.57
C ALA A 132 -11.87 -13.48 12.73
N LEU A 133 -12.61 -12.42 12.41
CA LEU A 133 -13.23 -11.47 13.32
C LEU A 133 -14.70 -11.35 12.95
N ARG A 134 -15.58 -11.62 13.91
CA ARG A 134 -17.02 -11.33 13.79
C ARG A 134 -17.32 -9.98 14.41
N SER A 135 -17.86 -9.04 13.62
CA SER A 135 -18.23 -7.72 14.12
C SER A 135 -19.48 -7.76 15.03
N GLU A 136 -19.75 -6.67 15.75
CA GLU A 136 -21.00 -6.50 16.50
C GLU A 136 -22.25 -6.49 15.61
N THR A 137 -22.10 -6.14 14.33
CA THR A 137 -23.16 -6.21 13.29
C THR A 137 -23.27 -7.59 12.64
N ASN A 138 -22.55 -8.59 13.15
CA ASN A 138 -22.50 -9.96 12.64
C ASN A 138 -21.93 -10.11 11.22
N GLU A 139 -21.08 -9.17 10.80
CA GLU A 139 -20.28 -9.29 9.57
C GLU A 139 -18.99 -10.08 9.84
N LEU A 140 -18.55 -10.86 8.85
CA LEU A 140 -17.33 -11.67 8.93
C LEU A 140 -16.19 -10.97 8.21
N TYR A 141 -15.12 -10.69 8.97
CA TYR A 141 -13.86 -10.17 8.45
C TYR A 141 -12.75 -11.19 8.66
N THR A 142 -11.78 -11.21 7.76
CA THR A 142 -10.51 -11.93 7.94
C THR A 142 -9.38 -10.97 8.20
N LEU A 143 -8.47 -11.36 9.08
CA LEU A 143 -7.39 -10.50 9.54
C LEU A 143 -6.05 -10.98 8.98
N VAL A 144 -5.30 -10.06 8.38
CA VAL A 144 -3.93 -10.28 7.92
C VAL A 144 -3.02 -9.31 8.65
N GLY A 145 -2.03 -9.85 9.37
CA GLY A 145 -1.06 -9.07 10.15
C GLY A 145 -0.78 -9.67 11.52
N ASP A 146 -0.14 -8.88 12.38
CA ASP A 146 0.17 -9.29 13.75
C ASP A 146 -1.03 -9.11 14.69
N LEU A 147 -1.40 -10.20 15.37
CA LEU A 147 -2.50 -10.25 16.34
C LEU A 147 -2.07 -9.92 17.77
N LYS A 148 -0.78 -9.64 18.01
CA LYS A 148 -0.23 -9.30 19.34
C LYS A 148 -0.55 -10.35 20.43
N GLY A 149 -0.65 -11.61 20.02
CA GLY A 149 -0.95 -12.74 20.92
C GLY A 149 -2.42 -12.86 21.36
N LEU A 150 -3.34 -12.11 20.75
CA LEU A 150 -4.78 -12.25 21.01
C LEU A 150 -5.31 -13.58 20.47
N GLN A 151 -6.27 -14.18 21.18
CA GLN A 151 -6.78 -15.52 20.89
C GLN A 151 -8.25 -15.50 20.49
N VAL A 152 -8.70 -16.60 19.87
CA VAL A 152 -10.13 -16.84 19.61
C VAL A 152 -10.94 -16.67 20.90
N GLY A 153 -12.04 -15.91 20.81
CA GLY A 153 -12.88 -15.53 21.93
C GLY A 153 -12.58 -14.15 22.51
N ASP A 154 -11.44 -13.53 22.19
CA ASP A 154 -11.13 -12.17 22.65
C ASP A 154 -12.00 -11.13 21.95
N LYS A 155 -12.57 -10.22 22.75
CA LYS A 155 -13.18 -8.98 22.26
C LYS A 155 -12.10 -7.97 21.92
N VAL A 156 -12.07 -7.53 20.67
CA VAL A 156 -11.01 -6.68 20.13
C VAL A 156 -11.59 -5.54 19.29
N CYS A 157 -10.85 -4.44 19.24
CA CYS A 157 -10.96 -3.41 18.24
C CYS A 157 -9.83 -3.64 17.23
N VAL A 158 -10.15 -3.69 15.96
CA VAL A 158 -9.19 -3.79 14.86
C VAL A 158 -9.30 -2.52 14.05
N ALA A 159 -8.20 -1.79 13.90
CA ALA A 159 -8.05 -0.74 12.92
C ALA A 159 -7.17 -1.28 11.79
N GLY A 160 -7.59 -1.04 10.55
CA GLY A 160 -6.86 -1.52 9.39
C GLY A 160 -7.47 -1.05 8.10
N THR A 161 -6.94 -1.56 6.99
CA THR A 161 -7.43 -1.23 5.64
C THR A 161 -8.03 -2.46 4.99
N ILE A 162 -9.14 -2.27 4.28
CA ILE A 162 -9.71 -3.33 3.45
C ILE A 162 -8.75 -3.66 2.31
N ALA A 163 -8.36 -4.93 2.22
CA ALA A 163 -7.64 -5.47 1.07
C ALA A 163 -8.64 -5.81 -0.05
N GLU A 164 -8.52 -5.12 -1.19
CA GLU A 164 -9.29 -5.42 -2.41
C GLU A 164 -8.95 -6.80 -3.00
N PHE A 165 -7.74 -7.31 -2.71
CA PHE A 165 -7.27 -8.63 -3.11
C PHE A 165 -6.64 -9.33 -1.91
N SER A 166 -7.12 -10.52 -1.59
CA SER A 166 -6.69 -11.31 -0.45
C SER A 166 -6.69 -12.80 -0.78
N PHE A 167 -5.78 -13.52 -0.14
CA PHE A 167 -5.78 -14.98 -0.16
C PHE A 167 -6.76 -15.57 0.84
N CYS A 168 -7.22 -14.80 1.84
CA CYS A 168 -8.26 -15.23 2.76
C CYS A 168 -9.59 -15.21 2.01
N GLN A 169 -10.02 -16.35 1.49
CA GLN A 169 -11.24 -16.48 0.67
C GLN A 169 -12.53 -16.38 1.51
N GLN A 170 -12.41 -16.22 2.83
CA GLN A 170 -13.54 -16.10 3.75
C GLN A 170 -13.73 -14.64 4.19
N GLY A 171 -14.79 -14.00 3.70
CA GLY A 171 -15.17 -12.64 4.11
C GLY A 171 -14.24 -11.54 3.59
N GLN A 172 -14.44 -10.32 4.11
CA GLN A 172 -13.65 -9.16 3.70
C GLN A 172 -12.35 -9.10 4.49
N THR A 173 -11.21 -8.99 3.82
CA THR A 173 -9.92 -9.01 4.50
C THR A 173 -9.48 -7.62 4.95
N ILE A 174 -9.13 -7.51 6.22
CA ILE A 174 -8.53 -6.34 6.85
C ILE A 174 -7.04 -6.60 7.03
N VAL A 175 -6.22 -5.73 6.45
CA VAL A 175 -4.79 -5.64 6.80
C VAL A 175 -4.69 -4.83 8.08
N ILE A 176 -4.28 -5.49 9.17
CA ILE A 176 -4.22 -4.89 10.50
C ILE A 176 -3.15 -3.79 10.52
N SER A 177 -3.55 -2.58 10.87
CA SER A 177 -2.63 -1.51 11.26
C SER A 177 -2.52 -1.40 12.79
N TRP A 178 -3.57 -1.77 13.51
CA TRP A 178 -3.59 -1.81 14.97
C TRP A 178 -4.68 -2.77 15.48
N ILE A 179 -4.39 -3.51 16.56
CA ILE A 179 -5.35 -4.37 17.26
C ILE A 179 -5.15 -4.27 18.77
N GLY A 180 -6.25 -4.32 19.53
CA GLY A 180 -6.22 -4.35 20.99
C GLY A 180 -7.62 -4.44 21.61
N LYS A 181 -7.68 -4.65 22.94
CA LYS A 181 -8.94 -4.80 23.69
C LYS A 181 -9.76 -3.51 23.79
N TYR A 182 -9.12 -2.36 23.65
CA TYR A 182 -9.73 -1.03 23.75
C TYR A 182 -9.32 -0.18 22.57
N PRO A 183 -10.22 0.60 21.95
CA PRO A 183 -9.87 1.43 20.79
C PRO A 183 -8.67 2.33 21.11
N PRO A 184 -7.79 2.59 20.13
CA PRO A 184 -6.64 3.47 20.36
C PRO A 184 -7.17 4.83 20.83
N LYS A 185 -6.58 5.36 21.91
CA LYS A 185 -6.89 6.74 22.32
C LYS A 185 -6.48 7.67 21.18
N ALA A 186 -7.44 8.47 20.71
CA ALA A 186 -7.22 9.50 19.70
C ALA A 186 -6.17 10.51 20.15
#